data_AF-A0A820H1A5-F1
#
_entry.id   AF-A0A820H1A5-F1
#
_cell.length_a   1.000
_cell.length_b   1.000
_cell.length_c   1.000
_cell.angle_alpha   90.00
_cell.angle_beta   90.00
_cell.angle_gamma   90.00
#
_symmetry.space_group_name_H-M   'P 1'
#
loop_
_entity.id
_entity.type
_entity.pdbx_description
1 polymer ?
#
loop_
_entity_poly.entity_id
_entity_poly.type
_entity_poly.pdbx_seq_one_letter_code
_entity_poly.pdbx_strand_id
1 'polypeptide(L)'
;LIMLLKTFRLLLIIAHLRILRLIIQTCIQRLQIICILVFINIIIIGAFSEIAFAFERRQQEDQTNKLTMKTHFDAFWWATSLSFTIGFGHTNPHFTLTIIGRFCSYMLTFFGLLFNGLILQELIKGFLNIYREERRER
;
A
#
# COMPACT_ATOMS: atom_id res chain seq x y z
N LEU A 1 -23.94 13.15 3.27
CA LEU A 1 -24.65 12.29 2.30
C LEU A 1 -24.78 12.91 0.90
N ILE A 2 -25.29 14.15 0.78
CA ILE A 2 -25.50 14.84 -0.51
C ILE A 2 -24.21 15.00 -1.33
N MET A 3 -23.06 15.27 -0.69
CA MET A 3 -21.76 15.33 -1.38
C MET A 3 -21.30 13.96 -1.89
N LEU A 4 -21.59 12.88 -1.17
CA LEU A 4 -21.20 11.52 -1.54
C LEU A 4 -21.99 11.03 -2.76
N LEU A 5 -23.29 11.38 -2.83
CA LEU A 5 -24.16 11.12 -3.98
C LEU A 5 -23.70 11.87 -5.24
N LYS A 6 -23.14 13.09 -5.09
CA LYS A 6 -22.54 13.84 -6.21
C LYS A 6 -21.31 13.12 -6.77
N THR A 7 -20.43 12.62 -5.91
CA THR A 7 -19.25 11.83 -6.33
C THR A 7 -19.65 10.53 -7.02
N PHE A 8 -20.73 9.89 -6.56
CA PHE A 8 -21.27 8.67 -7.20
C PHE A 8 -21.80 8.92 -8.61
N ARG A 9 -22.51 10.04 -8.83
CA ARG A 9 -22.98 10.44 -10.17
C ARG A 9 -21.83 10.69 -11.13
N LEU A 10 -20.73 11.29 -10.67
CA LEU A 10 -19.51 11.45 -11.47
C LEU A 10 -18.90 10.10 -11.84
N LEU A 11 -18.83 9.15 -10.91
CA LEU A 11 -18.36 7.79 -11.18
C LEU A 11 -19.21 7.08 -12.24
N LEU A 12 -20.54 7.28 -12.19
CA LEU A 12 -21.50 6.72 -13.14
C LEU A 12 -21.29 7.27 -14.57
N ILE A 13 -20.96 8.56 -14.69
CA ILE A 13 -20.63 9.19 -15.98
C ILE A 13 -19.30 8.66 -16.51
N ILE A 14 -18.30 8.53 -15.65
CA ILE A 14 -16.97 8.00 -16.00
C ILE A 14 -17.08 6.51 -16.38
N ALA A 15 -18.02 5.75 -15.81
CA ALA A 15 -18.26 4.33 -16.14
C ALA A 15 -18.60 4.11 -17.61
N HIS A 16 -19.20 5.12 -18.26
CA HIS A 16 -19.47 5.05 -19.69
C HIS A 16 -18.25 5.34 -20.56
N LEU A 17 -17.17 5.91 -20.01
CA LEU A 17 -15.94 6.16 -20.76
C LEU A 17 -15.28 4.83 -21.14
N ARG A 18 -14.85 4.74 -22.40
CA ARG A 18 -14.13 3.58 -22.93
C ARG A 18 -12.91 3.24 -22.08
N ILE A 19 -12.21 4.27 -21.59
CA ILE A 19 -11.01 4.15 -20.75
C ILE A 19 -11.31 3.43 -19.43
N LEU A 20 -12.42 3.77 -18.75
CA LEU A 20 -12.74 3.14 -17.47
C LEU A 20 -13.14 1.67 -17.67
N ARG A 21 -13.87 1.34 -18.75
CA ARG A 21 -14.19 -0.06 -19.09
C ARG A 21 -12.94 -0.88 -19.35
N LEU A 22 -11.97 -0.34 -20.10
CA LEU A 22 -10.67 -0.97 -20.34
C LEU A 22 -9.90 -1.24 -19.05
N ILE A 23 -9.87 -0.27 -18.12
CA ILE A 23 -9.21 -0.42 -16.82
C ILE A 23 -9.91 -1.49 -15.97
N ILE A 24 -11.25 -1.48 -15.90
CA ILE A 24 -12.01 -2.47 -15.14
C ILE A 24 -11.80 -3.87 -15.72
N GLN A 25 -11.87 -4.04 -17.04
CA GLN A 25 -11.65 -5.32 -17.71
C GLN A 25 -10.22 -5.83 -17.46
N THR A 26 -9.23 -4.95 -17.56
CA THR A 26 -7.84 -5.28 -17.22
C THR A 26 -7.71 -5.75 -15.78
N CYS A 27 -8.33 -5.01 -14.85
CA CYS A 27 -8.28 -5.34 -13.43
C CYS A 27 -8.94 -6.69 -13.14
N ILE A 28 -10.06 -7.01 -13.78
CA ILE A 28 -10.74 -8.31 -13.65
C ILE A 28 -9.88 -9.44 -14.24
N GLN A 29 -9.32 -9.26 -15.45
CA GLN A 29 -8.48 -10.27 -16.10
C GLN A 29 -7.19 -10.57 -15.32
N ARG A 30 -6.63 -9.56 -14.64
CA ARG A 30 -5.40 -9.68 -13.85
C ARG A 30 -5.66 -9.73 -12.34
N LEU A 31 -6.92 -9.87 -11.92
CA LEU A 31 -7.33 -9.75 -10.52
C LEU A 31 -6.57 -10.74 -9.63
N GLN A 32 -6.40 -11.98 -10.08
CA GLN A 32 -5.67 -13.00 -9.33
C GLN A 32 -4.23 -12.58 -9.02
N ILE A 33 -3.51 -12.08 -10.03
CA ILE A 33 -2.11 -11.64 -9.89
C ILE A 33 -2.03 -10.42 -8.96
N ILE A 34 -2.91 -9.44 -9.17
CA ILE A 34 -2.98 -8.23 -8.34
C ILE A 34 -3.33 -8.58 -6.88
N CYS A 35 -4.30 -9.47 -6.67
CA CYS A 35 -4.67 -9.95 -5.35
C CYS A 35 -3.51 -10.66 -4.64
N ILE A 36 -2.74 -11.50 -5.35
CA ILE A 36 -1.56 -12.15 -4.79
C ILE A 36 -0.48 -11.12 -4.41
N LEU A 37 -0.20 -10.14 -5.28
CA LEU A 37 0.78 -9.08 -4.99
C LEU A 37 0.37 -8.25 -3.77
N VAL A 38 -0.91 -7.88 -3.68
CA VAL A 38 -1.45 -7.14 -2.52
C VAL A 38 -1.38 -8.01 -1.26
N PHE A 39 -1.73 -9.29 -1.35
CA PHE A 39 -1.67 -10.22 -0.22
C PHE A 39 -0.26 -10.38 0.33
N ILE A 40 0.74 -10.54 -0.55
CA ILE A 40 2.15 -10.59 -0.16
C ILE A 40 2.57 -9.26 0.50
N ASN A 41 2.17 -8.12 -0.06
CA ASN A 41 2.49 -6.82 0.53
C ASN A 41 1.91 -6.67 1.95
N ILE A 42 0.67 -7.10 2.18
CA ILE A 42 0.04 -7.09 3.52
C ILE A 42 0.79 -7.99 4.50
N ILE A 43 1.23 -9.18 4.08
CA ILE A 43 2.05 -10.07 4.93
C ILE A 43 3.35 -9.40 5.34
N ILE A 44 4.04 -8.76 4.39
CA ILE A 44 5.29 -8.03 4.66
C ILE A 44 5.04 -6.90 5.66
N ILE A 45 4.02 -6.08 5.44
CA ILE A 45 3.64 -5.00 6.38
C ILE A 45 3.37 -5.57 7.78
N GLY A 46 2.59 -6.65 7.89
CA GLY A 46 2.27 -7.28 9.17
C GLY A 46 3.51 -7.82 9.88
N ALA A 47 4.40 -8.50 9.16
CA ALA A 47 5.64 -9.04 9.72
C ALA A 47 6.57 -7.92 10.23
N PHE A 48 6.80 -6.88 9.43
CA PHE A 48 7.64 -5.76 9.84
C PHE A 48 7.03 -4.93 10.98
N SER A 49 5.70 -4.81 11.02
CA SER A 49 4.97 -4.18 12.13
C SER A 49 5.21 -4.91 13.45
N GLU A 50 5.06 -6.24 13.48
CA GLU A 50 5.25 -7.02 14.71
C GLU A 50 6.71 -7.01 15.18
N ILE A 51 7.66 -7.08 14.25
CA ILE A 51 9.10 -6.96 14.56
C ILE A 51 9.39 -5.58 15.18
N ALA A 52 8.91 -4.51 14.55
CA ALA A 52 9.09 -3.14 15.05
C ALA A 52 8.49 -2.97 16.46
N PHE A 53 7.26 -3.46 16.65
CA PHE A 53 6.56 -3.39 17.93
C PHE A 53 7.24 -4.19 19.05
N ALA A 54 7.75 -5.39 18.74
CA ALA A 54 8.46 -6.23 19.70
C ALA A 54 9.79 -5.61 20.16
N PHE A 55 10.54 -4.99 19.24
CA PHE A 55 11.79 -4.30 19.56
C PHE A 55 11.55 -3.02 20.35
N GLU A 56 10.53 -2.25 20.01
CA GLU A 56 10.22 -1.00 20.71
C GLU A 56 9.79 -1.27 22.16
N ARG A 57 8.97 -2.30 22.41
CA ARG A 57 8.58 -2.70 23.77
C ARG A 57 9.79 -3.08 24.63
N ARG A 58 10.75 -3.83 24.08
CA ARG A 58 11.96 -4.22 24.82
C ARG A 58 12.85 -3.03 25.17
N GLN A 59 12.99 -2.04 24.29
CA GLN A 59 13.82 -0.86 24.60
C GLN A 59 13.15 0.12 25.58
N GLN A 60 11.83 0.16 25.64
CA GLN A 60 11.09 1.03 26.56
C GLN A 60 11.03 0.49 28.00
N GLU A 61 11.24 -0.81 28.23
CA GLU A 61 11.43 -1.33 29.60
C GLU A 61 12.67 -0.74 30.28
N ASP A 62 13.69 -0.34 29.51
CA ASP A 62 14.95 0.24 30.00
C ASP A 62 14.94 1.79 30.11
N GLN A 63 13.96 2.49 29.52
CA GLN A 63 13.88 3.96 29.54
C GLN A 63 12.48 4.45 29.89
N THR A 64 12.37 5.24 30.95
CA THR A 64 11.16 5.84 31.54
C THR A 64 10.44 6.88 30.65
N ASN A 65 10.44 6.72 29.33
CA ASN A 65 9.83 7.63 28.37
C ASN A 65 8.57 7.02 27.73
N LYS A 66 7.59 7.89 27.44
CA LYS A 66 6.23 7.56 26.94
C LYS A 66 6.26 6.55 25.77
N LEU A 67 5.43 5.49 25.90
CA LEU A 67 5.11 4.55 24.82
C LEU A 67 4.68 5.29 23.57
N THR A 68 5.47 5.11 22.52
CA THR A 68 5.34 5.78 21.23
C THR A 68 4.44 4.97 20.28
N MET A 69 4.49 3.64 20.37
CA MET A 69 3.48 2.72 19.84
C MET A 69 2.79 1.99 21.00
N LYS A 70 1.56 2.39 21.34
CA LYS A 70 0.80 1.79 22.45
C LYS A 70 0.11 0.49 22.05
N THR A 71 -0.25 0.37 20.76
CA THR A 71 -1.07 -0.74 20.27
C THR A 71 -0.42 -1.36 19.04
N HIS A 72 -0.61 -2.67 18.85
CA HIS A 72 -0.25 -3.38 17.61
C HIS A 72 -0.79 -2.67 16.34
N PHE A 73 -1.97 -2.03 16.45
CA PHE A 73 -2.59 -1.30 15.36
C PHE A 73 -1.83 -0.01 14.97
N ASP A 74 -1.17 0.65 15.93
CA ASP A 74 -0.38 1.85 15.67
C ASP A 74 0.88 1.51 14.86
N ALA A 75 1.51 0.37 15.19
CA ALA A 75 2.64 -0.18 14.44
C ALA A 75 2.22 -0.60 13.02
N PHE A 76 1.05 -1.21 12.89
CA PHE A 76 0.52 -1.62 11.59
C PHE A 76 0.21 -0.41 10.72
N TRP A 77 -0.36 0.65 11.30
CA TRP A 77 -0.63 1.91 10.62
C TRP A 77 0.66 2.60 10.15
N TRP A 78 1.67 2.66 11.03
CA TRP A 78 3.00 3.15 10.67
C TRP A 78 3.57 2.38 9.47
N ALA A 79 3.63 1.05 9.57
CA ALA A 79 4.19 0.19 8.55
C ALA A 79 3.44 0.33 7.21
N THR A 80 2.10 0.40 7.27
CA THR A 80 1.25 0.62 6.09
C THR A 80 1.57 1.95 5.42
N SER A 81 1.61 3.04 6.20
CA SER A 81 1.89 4.37 5.66
C SER A 81 3.26 4.48 4.99
N LEU A 82 4.25 3.71 5.49
CA LEU A 82 5.60 3.67 4.94
C LEU A 82 5.70 2.81 3.68
N SER A 83 5.01 1.67 3.63
CA SER A 83 4.92 0.81 2.44
C SER A 83 4.29 1.55 1.25
N PHE A 84 3.27 2.38 1.51
CA PHE A 84 2.65 3.23 0.48
C PHE A 84 3.42 4.53 0.19
N THR A 85 4.62 4.71 0.76
CA THR A 85 5.46 5.91 0.60
C THR A 85 4.79 7.22 1.02
N ILE A 86 3.67 7.16 1.74
CA ILE A 86 2.98 8.35 2.25
C ILE A 86 3.81 8.94 3.39
N GLY A 87 4.32 8.08 4.28
CA GLY A 87 5.26 8.46 5.33
C GLY A 87 4.78 9.64 6.16
N PHE A 88 3.60 9.53 6.78
CA PHE A 88 2.92 10.66 7.44
C PHE A 88 3.73 11.40 8.51
N GLY A 89 4.90 10.91 8.93
CA GLY A 89 5.83 11.58 9.85
C GLY A 89 5.31 11.80 11.28
N HIS A 90 4.00 11.66 11.47
CA HIS A 90 3.27 11.86 12.72
C HIS A 90 3.40 10.69 13.68
N THR A 91 3.72 9.49 13.18
CA THR A 91 4.17 8.36 13.99
C THR A 91 5.65 8.53 14.32
N ASN A 92 5.91 9.55 15.13
CA ASN A 92 6.94 9.71 16.13
C ASN A 92 8.44 9.57 15.76
N PRO A 93 9.25 10.63 15.98
CA PRO A 93 10.68 10.66 15.68
C PRO A 93 11.57 9.79 16.59
N HIS A 94 11.05 9.25 17.69
CA HIS A 94 11.84 8.47 18.64
C HIS A 94 12.16 7.04 18.16
N PHE A 95 11.26 6.38 17.42
CA PHE A 95 11.53 5.06 16.82
C PHE A 95 12.60 5.13 15.73
N THR A 96 12.65 6.25 15.01
CA THR A 96 13.63 6.55 13.96
C THR A 96 15.05 6.82 14.49
N LEU A 97 15.24 6.88 15.81
CA LEU A 97 16.56 7.04 16.44
C LEU A 97 17.26 5.68 16.66
N THR A 98 16.50 4.58 16.74
CA THR A 98 17.07 3.24 16.91
C THR A 98 17.56 2.69 15.57
N ILE A 99 18.78 2.15 15.55
CA ILE A 99 19.42 1.56 14.35
C ILE A 99 18.52 0.51 13.68
N ILE A 100 17.88 -0.34 14.46
CA ILE A 100 16.95 -1.38 13.99
C ILE A 100 15.69 -0.76 13.38
N GLY A 101 15.11 0.26 14.02
CA GLY A 101 13.93 0.96 13.49
C GLY A 101 14.22 1.65 12.15
N ARG A 102 15.40 2.24 11.99
CA ARG A 102 15.86 2.82 10.73
C ARG A 102 16.04 1.76 9.64
N PHE A 103 16.66 0.63 9.97
CA PHE A 103 16.85 -0.47 9.02
C PHE A 103 15.51 -1.05 8.54
N CYS A 104 14.58 -1.32 9.47
CA CYS A 104 13.23 -1.75 9.13
C CYS A 104 12.50 -0.73 8.26
N SER A 105 12.68 0.57 8.54
CA SER A 105 12.08 1.64 7.73
C SER A 105 12.58 1.65 6.29
N TYR A 106 13.89 1.51 6.09
CA TYR A 106 14.48 1.46 4.74
C TYR A 106 14.03 0.22 3.97
N MET A 107 14.05 -0.95 4.62
CA MET A 107 13.58 -2.20 4.01
C MET A 107 12.10 -2.10 3.62
N LEU A 108 11.25 -1.62 4.53
CA LEU A 108 9.82 -1.52 4.26
C LEU A 108 9.50 -0.54 3.13
N THR A 109 10.20 0.61 3.08
CA THR A 109 10.05 1.57 1.98
C THR A 109 10.51 0.97 0.65
N PHE A 110 11.63 0.24 0.65
CA PHE A 110 12.17 -0.40 -0.55
C PHE A 110 11.22 -1.48 -1.09
N PHE A 111 10.74 -2.39 -0.24
CA PHE A 111 9.74 -3.39 -0.64
C PHE A 111 8.44 -2.72 -1.07
N GLY A 112 7.98 -1.68 -0.35
CA GLY A 112 6.81 -0.89 -0.73
C GLY A 112 6.91 -0.38 -2.16
N LEU A 113 8.02 0.28 -2.52
CA LEU A 113 8.27 0.76 -3.88
C LEU A 113 8.27 -0.37 -4.92
N LEU A 114 8.94 -1.49 -4.62
CA LEU A 114 8.99 -2.65 -5.51
C LEU A 114 7.58 -3.21 -5.80
N PHE A 115 6.80 -3.47 -4.76
CA PHE A 115 5.46 -4.06 -4.91
C PHE A 115 4.48 -3.10 -5.59
N ASN A 116 4.47 -1.83 -5.21
CA ASN A 116 3.64 -0.82 -5.88
C ASN A 116 4.02 -0.69 -7.37
N GLY A 117 5.31 -0.73 -7.68
CA GLY A 117 5.82 -0.76 -9.06
C GLY A 117 5.31 -1.99 -9.83
N LEU A 118 5.40 -3.19 -9.25
CA LEU A 118 4.93 -4.43 -9.88
C LEU A 118 3.43 -4.40 -10.16
N ILE A 119 2.60 -3.93 -9.22
CA ILE A 119 1.16 -3.81 -9.41
C ILE A 119 0.86 -2.86 -10.58
N LEU A 120 1.55 -1.72 -10.64
CA LEU A 120 1.38 -0.75 -11.72
C LEU A 120 1.81 -1.34 -13.08
N GLN A 121 2.91 -2.08 -13.13
CA GLN A 121 3.39 -2.71 -14.36
C GLN A 121 2.41 -3.76 -14.90
N GLU A 122 1.86 -4.61 -14.03
CA GLU A 122 0.87 -5.61 -14.44
C GLU A 122 -0.42 -4.97 -14.96
N LEU A 123 -0.84 -3.84 -14.37
CA LEU A 123 -1.96 -3.05 -14.86
C LEU A 123 -1.68 -2.46 -16.26
N ILE A 124 -0.50 -1.88 -16.48
CA ILE A 124 -0.10 -1.32 -17.77
C ILE A 124 -0.04 -2.40 -18.85
N LYS A 125 0.58 -3.56 -18.54
CA LYS A 125 0.66 -4.69 -19.48
C LYS A 125 -0.72 -5.17 -19.92
N GLY A 126 -1.66 -5.28 -18.97
CA GLY A 126 -3.02 -5.70 -19.28
C GLY A 126 -3.75 -4.68 -20.16
N PHE A 127 -3.62 -3.38 -19.88
CA PHE A 127 -4.18 -2.33 -20.73
C PHE A 127 -3.62 -2.38 -22.15
N LEU A 128 -2.29 -2.54 -22.29
CA LEU A 128 -1.62 -2.66 -23.58
C LEU A 128 -2.00 -3.93 -24.35
N ASN A 129 -2.39 -5.00 -23.66
CA ASN A 129 -2.85 -6.23 -24.31
C ASN A 129 -4.22 -6.02 -24.96
N ILE A 130 -5.18 -5.52 -24.19
CA ILE A 130 -6.54 -5.26 -24.69
C ILE A 130 -6.51 -4.23 -25.84
N TYR A 131 -5.70 -3.18 -25.70
CA TYR A 131 -5.54 -2.19 -26.76
C TYR A 131 -4.95 -2.77 -28.06
N ARG A 132 -4.03 -3.75 -27.95
CA ARG A 132 -3.46 -4.44 -29.13
C ARG A 132 -4.46 -5.37 -29.80
N GLU A 133 -5.30 -6.04 -29.02
CA GLU A 133 -6.39 -6.89 -29.51
C GLU A 133 -7.43 -6.04 -30.27
N GLU A 134 -7.91 -4.92 -29.69
CA GLU A 134 -8.85 -4.00 -30.37
C GLU A 134 -8.31 -3.46 -31.72
N ARG A 135 -6.99 -3.30 -31.85
CA ARG A 135 -6.36 -2.81 -33.09
C ARG A 135 -6.21 -3.89 -34.16
N ARG A 136 -6.15 -5.18 -33.78
CA ARG A 136 -6.06 -6.30 -34.75
C ARG A 136 -7.39 -6.64 -35.39
N GLU A 137 -8.50 -6.34 -34.72
CA GLU A 137 -9.86 -6.63 -35.19
C GLU A 137 -10.43 -5.55 -36.13
N ARG A 138 -9.69 -4.45 -36.36
CA ARG A 138 -10.02 -3.40 -37.34
C ARG A 138 -9.10 -3.46 -38.54
#